data_AF-A0A917MZX9-F1
#
_entry.id   AF-A0A917MZX9-F1
#
_cell.length_a   1.000
_cell.length_b   1.000
_cell.length_c   1.000
_cell.angle_alpha   90.00
_cell.angle_beta   90.00
_cell.angle_gamma   90.00
#
_symmetry.space_group_name_H-M   'P 1'
#
loop_
_entity.id
_entity.type
_entity.pdbx_description
1 polymer ?
#
loop_
_entity_poly.entity_id
_entity_poly.type
_entity_poly.pdbx_seq_one_letter_code
_entity_poly.pdbx_strand_id
1 'polypeptide(L)'
;MTPGLQTLIDVNNMSTSMLEELHVHTHQADKFTAPVMVHLYLQQISNISDQIHEYAMVVRKHVPEKRVFLQHITETITGTIKTIVTKWPSCNYLQMKVPAAFVYKNMRQLCPRWRAVQQQLTLFVQDENLLRIANTLVRKCRPEKNTRVTWHRFLYTEDLLANLEALLRRNYIEARFDDALIDLLVAMDYNEKDFSQYYIRHIEASINNTSNYYDKKKLLNRYADKLENLPNRIIPFVPVHAIAQHREYQPLKGRLKQVLTTYTSAVNHRQLLMEKEMRQLIWKKN
;
A
#
# COMPACT_ATOMS: atom_id res chain seq x y z
N MET A 1 -36.79 26.06 -16.02
CA MET A 1 -35.71 25.29 -15.35
C MET A 1 -35.18 24.28 -16.36
N THR A 2 -33.86 24.22 -16.57
CA THR A 2 -33.26 23.26 -17.51
C THR A 2 -33.45 21.83 -16.96
N PRO A 3 -33.86 20.84 -17.76
CA PRO A 3 -34.11 19.46 -17.31
C PRO A 3 -32.97 18.86 -16.49
N GLY A 4 -31.72 19.22 -16.81
CA GLY A 4 -30.55 18.77 -16.05
C GLY A 4 -30.50 19.28 -14.59
N LEU A 5 -30.99 20.48 -14.29
CA LEU A 5 -30.96 21.04 -12.94
C LEU A 5 -31.97 20.34 -12.02
N GLN A 6 -33.14 20.00 -12.56
CA GLN A 6 -34.16 19.23 -11.84
C GLN A 6 -33.65 17.83 -11.51
N THR A 7 -33.07 17.12 -12.47
CA THR A 7 -32.53 15.79 -12.21
C THR A 7 -31.32 15.80 -11.27
N LEU A 8 -30.55 16.90 -11.21
CA LEU A 8 -29.49 17.08 -10.21
C LEU A 8 -30.04 17.22 -8.79
N ILE A 9 -31.12 18.00 -8.63
CA ILE A 9 -31.85 18.10 -7.38
C ILE A 9 -32.41 16.72 -7.00
N ASP A 10 -32.98 16.00 -7.96
CA ASP A 10 -33.54 14.66 -7.73
C ASP A 10 -32.48 13.64 -7.31
N VAL A 11 -31.28 13.65 -7.92
CA VAL A 11 -30.16 12.77 -7.55
C VAL A 11 -29.60 13.12 -6.16
N ASN A 12 -29.52 14.42 -5.83
CA ASN A 12 -29.07 14.85 -4.52
C ASN A 12 -30.09 14.49 -3.41
N ASN A 13 -31.38 14.67 -3.70
CA ASN A 13 -32.47 14.26 -2.81
C ASN A 13 -32.48 12.74 -2.63
N MET A 14 -32.31 11.98 -3.71
CA MET A 14 -32.17 10.52 -3.66
C MET A 14 -30.98 10.12 -2.79
N SER A 15 -29.80 10.73 -2.98
CA SER A 15 -28.62 10.45 -2.13
C SER A 15 -28.87 10.76 -0.66
N THR A 16 -29.67 11.77 -0.35
CA THR A 16 -29.95 12.17 1.04
C THR A 16 -30.94 11.18 1.69
N SER A 17 -32.04 10.86 0.99
CA SER A 17 -33.01 9.84 1.39
C SER A 17 -32.34 8.47 1.59
N MET A 18 -31.44 8.12 0.68
CA MET A 18 -30.62 6.90 0.74
C MET A 18 -29.76 6.82 2.01
N LEU A 19 -29.15 7.94 2.43
CA LEU A 19 -28.37 8.00 3.66
C LEU A 19 -29.24 7.93 4.92
N GLU A 20 -30.43 8.52 4.88
CA GLU A 20 -31.41 8.48 5.97
C GLU A 20 -31.97 7.07 6.16
N GLU A 21 -32.37 6.39 5.08
CA GLU A 21 -32.81 5.00 5.12
C GLU A 21 -31.72 4.07 5.68
N LEU A 22 -30.48 4.22 5.20
CA LEU A 22 -29.35 3.44 5.72
C LEU A 22 -29.13 3.72 7.22
N HIS A 23 -29.31 4.97 7.65
CA HIS A 23 -29.18 5.34 9.06
C HIS A 23 -30.29 4.69 9.92
N VAL A 24 -31.54 4.72 9.45
CA VAL A 24 -32.67 4.09 10.14
C VAL A 24 -32.47 2.57 10.25
N HIS A 25 -32.10 1.91 9.16
CA HIS A 25 -31.87 0.47 9.14
C HIS A 25 -30.67 0.03 9.98
N THR A 26 -29.61 0.84 10.04
CA THR A 26 -28.43 0.54 10.90
C THR A 26 -28.70 0.80 12.37
N HIS A 27 -29.58 1.75 12.71
CA HIS A 27 -29.99 2.00 14.09
C HIS A 27 -30.94 0.91 14.63
N GLN A 28 -31.71 0.28 13.75
CA GLN A 28 -32.62 -0.82 14.10
C GLN A 28 -31.94 -2.21 14.10
N ALA A 29 -30.75 -2.33 13.50
CA ALA A 29 -29.99 -3.57 13.42
C ALA A 29 -28.92 -3.65 14.52
N ASP A 30 -28.65 -4.87 15.01
CA ASP A 30 -27.61 -5.10 16.00
C ASP A 30 -26.20 -4.77 15.44
N LYS A 31 -25.25 -4.55 16.36
CA LYS A 31 -23.86 -4.15 16.07
C LYS A 31 -23.13 -5.06 15.07
N PHE A 32 -23.57 -6.30 14.90
CA PHE A 32 -22.99 -7.28 13.98
C PHE A 32 -23.63 -7.27 12.58
N THR A 33 -24.92 -6.95 12.48
CA THR A 33 -25.70 -6.96 11.23
C THR A 33 -25.62 -5.61 10.49
N ALA A 34 -25.54 -4.51 11.23
CA ALA A 34 -25.44 -3.17 10.63
C ALA A 34 -24.23 -3.01 9.68
N PRO A 35 -22.99 -3.47 10.00
CA PRO A 35 -21.85 -3.36 9.08
C PRO A 35 -22.01 -4.16 7.79
N VAL A 36 -22.69 -5.32 7.85
CA VAL A 36 -22.95 -6.17 6.68
C VAL A 36 -23.95 -5.50 5.73
N MET A 37 -25.01 -4.91 6.27
CA MET A 37 -25.97 -4.16 5.45
C MET A 37 -25.33 -2.96 4.78
N VAL A 38 -24.51 -2.20 5.51
CA VAL A 38 -23.75 -1.07 4.93
C VAL A 38 -22.80 -1.54 3.83
N HIS A 39 -22.15 -2.70 4.00
CA HIS A 39 -21.28 -3.29 2.98
C HIS A 39 -22.04 -3.60 1.67
N LEU A 40 -23.17 -4.30 1.78
CA LEU A 40 -24.02 -4.63 0.62
C LEU A 40 -24.51 -3.36 -0.09
N TYR A 41 -24.88 -2.36 0.69
CA TYR A 41 -25.34 -1.08 0.16
C TYR A 41 -24.24 -0.33 -0.60
N LEU A 42 -23.04 -0.25 -0.03
CA LEU A 42 -21.86 0.30 -0.70
C LEU A 42 -21.56 -0.43 -2.01
N GLN A 43 -21.79 -1.74 -2.07
CA GLN A 43 -21.52 -2.54 -3.25
C GLN A 43 -22.51 -2.20 -4.37
N GLN A 44 -23.78 -2.02 -4.03
CA GLN A 44 -24.81 -1.60 -4.97
C GLN A 44 -24.53 -0.19 -5.52
N ILE A 45 -24.23 0.77 -4.64
CA ILE A 45 -23.89 2.14 -5.05
C ILE A 45 -22.65 2.15 -5.96
N SER A 46 -21.64 1.34 -5.64
CA SER A 46 -20.44 1.21 -6.47
C SER A 46 -20.77 0.67 -7.87
N ASN A 47 -21.61 -0.37 -7.97
CA ASN A 47 -22.05 -0.91 -9.25
C ASN A 47 -22.84 0.10 -10.10
N ILE A 48 -23.73 0.88 -9.46
CA ILE A 48 -24.46 1.96 -10.14
C ILE A 48 -23.49 3.02 -10.67
N SER A 49 -22.50 3.42 -9.85
CA SER A 49 -21.44 4.33 -10.28
C SER A 49 -20.69 3.83 -11.52
N ASP A 50 -20.50 2.52 -11.64
CA ASP A 50 -19.78 1.91 -12.75
C ASP A 50 -20.61 1.91 -14.03
N GLN A 51 -21.89 1.56 -13.95
CA GLN A 51 -22.81 1.62 -15.08
C GLN A 51 -22.92 3.04 -15.64
N ILE A 52 -23.01 4.04 -14.76
CA ILE A 52 -23.03 5.46 -15.14
C ILE A 52 -21.70 5.85 -15.82
N HIS A 53 -20.56 5.35 -15.33
CA HIS A 53 -19.26 5.62 -15.93
C HIS A 53 -19.12 5.00 -17.32
N GLU A 54 -19.53 3.74 -17.48
CA GLU A 54 -19.55 3.04 -18.78
C GLU A 54 -20.43 3.78 -19.78
N TYR A 55 -21.63 4.18 -19.36
CA TYR A 55 -22.52 4.98 -20.19
C TYR A 55 -21.89 6.34 -20.57
N ALA A 56 -21.27 7.03 -19.62
CA ALA A 56 -20.57 8.30 -19.87
C ALA A 56 -19.38 8.15 -20.82
N MET A 57 -18.72 6.99 -20.84
CA MET A 57 -17.64 6.68 -21.77
C MET A 57 -18.15 6.47 -23.20
N VAL A 58 -19.34 5.89 -23.39
CA VAL A 58 -19.98 5.69 -24.70
C VAL A 58 -20.51 7.00 -25.28
N VAL A 59 -21.19 7.83 -24.46
CA VAL A 59 -21.82 9.09 -24.91
C VAL A 59 -20.80 10.20 -25.23
N ARG A 60 -19.53 10.01 -24.82
CA ARG A 60 -18.48 11.04 -24.70
C ARG A 60 -18.13 11.81 -25.97
N LYS A 61 -18.57 11.36 -27.16
CA LYS A 61 -18.29 12.02 -28.45
C LYS A 61 -19.45 12.84 -29.03
N HIS A 62 -20.68 12.72 -28.52
CA HIS A 62 -21.85 13.19 -29.27
C HIS A 62 -22.67 14.30 -28.59
N VAL A 63 -22.62 14.44 -27.26
CA VAL A 63 -23.38 15.49 -26.55
C VAL A 63 -22.62 16.02 -25.31
N PRO A 64 -21.99 17.21 -25.36
CA PRO A 64 -21.23 17.78 -24.25
C PRO A 64 -22.03 18.00 -22.97
N GLU A 65 -23.30 18.41 -23.09
CA GLU A 65 -24.18 18.68 -21.95
C GLU A 65 -24.47 17.41 -21.13
N LYS A 66 -24.77 16.29 -21.80
CA LYS A 66 -24.95 14.98 -21.15
C LYS A 66 -23.69 14.50 -20.44
N ARG A 67 -22.51 14.86 -20.95
CA ARG A 67 -21.23 14.53 -20.29
C ARG A 67 -21.04 15.30 -18.98
N VAL A 68 -21.35 16.60 -18.96
CA VAL A 68 -21.26 17.41 -17.73
C VAL A 68 -22.25 16.89 -16.68
N PHE A 69 -23.46 16.57 -17.12
CA PHE A 69 -24.49 15.99 -16.27
C PHE A 69 -24.07 14.65 -15.65
N LEU A 70 -23.60 13.69 -16.45
CA LEU A 70 -23.12 12.38 -15.95
C LEU A 70 -21.90 12.51 -15.03
N GLN A 71 -21.04 13.50 -15.28
CA GLN A 71 -19.90 13.78 -14.40
C GLN A 71 -20.39 14.23 -13.02
N HIS A 72 -21.41 15.09 -12.94
CA HIS A 72 -21.93 15.54 -11.66
C HIS A 72 -22.58 14.39 -10.88
N ILE A 73 -23.38 13.53 -11.53
CA ILE A 73 -23.94 12.33 -10.88
C ILE A 73 -22.82 11.45 -10.31
N THR A 74 -21.77 11.23 -11.09
CA THR A 74 -20.60 10.46 -10.66
C THR A 74 -19.93 11.07 -9.42
N GLU A 75 -19.83 12.41 -9.37
CA GLU A 75 -19.25 13.13 -8.25
C GLU A 75 -20.11 13.05 -6.99
N THR A 76 -21.44 13.16 -7.12
CA THR A 76 -22.39 12.95 -6.01
C THR A 76 -22.27 11.54 -5.44
N ILE A 77 -22.33 10.51 -6.30
CA ILE A 77 -22.20 9.10 -5.87
C ILE A 77 -20.86 8.85 -5.18
N THR A 78 -19.78 9.42 -5.72
CA THR A 78 -18.45 9.35 -5.09
C THR A 78 -18.45 9.99 -3.70
N GLY A 79 -19.12 11.14 -3.53
CA GLY A 79 -19.29 11.81 -2.25
C GLY A 79 -20.07 10.95 -1.24
N THR A 80 -21.13 10.29 -1.68
CA THR A 80 -21.94 9.37 -0.86
C THR A 80 -21.10 8.18 -0.38
N ILE A 81 -20.34 7.54 -1.27
CA ILE A 81 -19.43 6.43 -0.91
C ILE A 81 -18.43 6.89 0.15
N LYS A 82 -17.79 8.06 -0.02
CA LYS A 82 -16.85 8.60 0.96
C LYS A 82 -17.51 8.83 2.32
N THR A 83 -18.69 9.45 2.33
CA THR A 83 -19.44 9.72 3.56
C THR A 83 -19.78 8.42 4.30
N ILE A 84 -20.25 7.40 3.59
CA ILE A 84 -20.58 6.10 4.19
C ILE A 84 -19.31 5.46 4.79
N VAL A 85 -18.21 5.42 4.03
CA VAL A 85 -16.94 4.85 4.50
C VAL A 85 -16.43 5.57 5.76
N THR A 86 -16.56 6.90 5.83
CA THR A 86 -16.15 7.67 7.01
C THR A 86 -17.03 7.43 8.23
N LYS A 87 -18.34 7.21 8.05
CA LYS A 87 -19.29 6.99 9.14
C LYS A 87 -19.29 5.55 9.66
N TRP A 88 -18.99 4.56 8.81
CA TRP A 88 -19.02 3.14 9.15
C TRP A 88 -17.73 2.41 8.77
N PRO A 89 -16.59 2.69 9.44
CA PRO A 89 -15.30 2.09 9.11
C PRO A 89 -15.26 0.56 9.27
N SER A 90 -16.19 -0.02 10.05
CA SER A 90 -16.32 -1.46 10.28
C SER A 90 -16.91 -2.26 9.10
N CYS A 91 -17.39 -1.61 8.04
CA CYS A 91 -18.05 -2.29 6.91
C CYS A 91 -17.09 -2.99 5.92
N ASN A 92 -15.82 -3.20 6.31
CA ASN A 92 -14.79 -3.89 5.52
C ASN A 92 -14.69 -3.38 4.06
N TYR A 93 -14.83 -2.07 3.86
CA TYR A 93 -14.83 -1.45 2.53
C TYR A 93 -13.50 -1.61 1.79
N LEU A 94 -12.40 -1.84 2.53
CA LEU A 94 -11.06 -2.01 1.99
C LEU A 94 -10.98 -3.16 0.98
N GLN A 95 -11.75 -4.23 1.18
CA GLN A 95 -11.78 -5.38 0.27
C GLN A 95 -12.64 -5.14 -0.98
N MET A 96 -13.45 -4.08 -1.00
CA MET A 96 -14.32 -3.77 -2.12
C MET A 96 -13.54 -3.16 -3.27
N LYS A 97 -14.00 -3.40 -4.49
CA LYS A 97 -13.44 -2.76 -5.69
C LYS A 97 -13.75 -1.27 -5.69
N VAL A 98 -12.77 -0.47 -6.06
CA VAL A 98 -12.96 0.97 -6.24
C VAL A 98 -13.85 1.21 -7.47
N PRO A 99 -14.83 2.14 -7.40
CA PRO A 99 -15.63 2.52 -8.56
C PRO A 99 -14.74 2.93 -9.74
N ALA A 100 -15.05 2.44 -10.93
CA ALA A 100 -14.29 2.65 -12.17
C ALA A 100 -14.17 4.13 -12.51
N ALA A 101 -15.24 4.90 -12.25
CA ALA A 101 -15.25 6.34 -12.44
C ALA A 101 -14.23 7.06 -11.55
N PHE A 102 -14.14 6.63 -10.29
CA PHE A 102 -13.19 7.13 -9.31
C PHE A 102 -11.76 6.76 -9.70
N VAL A 103 -11.52 5.50 -10.06
CA VAL A 103 -10.24 5.02 -10.60
C VAL A 103 -9.84 5.89 -11.79
N TYR A 104 -10.72 6.04 -12.78
CA TYR A 104 -10.44 6.79 -14.00
C TYR A 104 -10.03 8.26 -13.73
N LYS A 105 -10.76 8.94 -12.85
CA LYS A 105 -10.48 10.35 -12.49
C LYS A 105 -9.14 10.47 -11.78
N ASN A 106 -8.89 9.64 -10.76
CA ASN A 106 -7.63 9.67 -10.01
C ASN A 106 -6.45 9.21 -10.85
N MET A 107 -6.62 8.27 -11.78
CA MET A 107 -5.53 7.81 -12.65
C MET A 107 -4.99 8.89 -13.56
N ARG A 108 -5.83 9.84 -14.00
CA ARG A 108 -5.34 11.01 -14.73
C ARG A 108 -4.38 11.86 -13.92
N GLN A 109 -4.55 11.91 -12.59
CA GLN A 109 -3.71 12.69 -11.69
C GLN A 109 -2.49 11.88 -11.20
N LEU A 110 -2.67 10.60 -10.89
CA LEU A 110 -1.63 9.73 -10.33
C LEU A 110 -0.63 9.26 -11.39
N CYS A 111 -1.04 9.00 -12.62
CA CYS A 111 -0.12 8.48 -13.65
C CYS A 111 1.07 9.41 -13.98
N PRO A 112 0.88 10.73 -14.18
CA PRO A 112 2.00 11.65 -14.39
C PRO A 112 2.96 11.69 -13.19
N ARG A 113 2.41 11.68 -11.97
CA ARG A 113 3.19 11.67 -10.72
C ARG A 113 4.05 10.41 -10.60
N TRP A 114 3.47 9.24 -10.85
CA TRP A 114 4.22 7.98 -10.89
C TRP A 114 5.34 7.99 -11.94
N ARG A 115 5.11 8.59 -13.12
CA ARG A 115 6.16 8.73 -14.14
C ARG A 115 7.28 9.66 -13.68
N ALA A 116 6.95 10.78 -13.05
CA ALA A 116 7.95 11.70 -12.50
C ALA A 116 8.80 11.01 -11.42
N VAL A 117 8.16 10.29 -10.50
CA VAL A 117 8.85 9.46 -9.49
C VAL A 117 9.75 8.43 -10.16
N GLN A 118 9.29 7.73 -11.20
CA GLN A 118 10.10 6.76 -11.92
C GLN A 118 11.37 7.37 -12.53
N GLN A 119 11.22 8.52 -13.18
CA GLN A 119 12.32 9.25 -13.80
C GLN A 119 13.35 9.65 -12.74
N GLN A 120 12.89 10.21 -11.62
CA GLN A 120 13.78 10.62 -10.54
C GLN A 120 14.47 9.43 -9.87
N LEU A 121 13.76 8.34 -9.59
CA LEU A 121 14.36 7.12 -9.04
C LEU A 121 15.47 6.57 -9.95
N THR A 122 15.31 6.68 -11.27
CA THR A 122 16.33 6.25 -12.24
C THR A 122 17.59 7.12 -12.18
N LEU A 123 17.48 8.38 -11.74
CA LEU A 123 18.61 9.28 -11.60
C LEU A 123 19.32 9.15 -10.25
N PHE A 124 18.58 8.83 -9.17
CA PHE A 124 19.12 8.84 -7.81
C PHE A 124 19.55 7.46 -7.29
N VAL A 125 18.94 6.37 -7.75
CA VAL A 125 19.26 5.02 -7.26
C VAL A 125 20.53 4.53 -7.93
N GLN A 126 21.55 4.20 -7.13
CA GLN A 126 22.86 3.78 -7.63
C GLN A 126 22.99 2.25 -7.72
N ASP A 127 22.42 1.52 -6.77
CA ASP A 127 22.37 0.06 -6.80
C ASP A 127 21.42 -0.43 -7.92
N GLU A 128 21.98 -1.12 -8.92
CA GLU A 128 21.24 -1.65 -10.07
C GLU A 128 20.11 -2.62 -9.66
N ASN A 129 20.32 -3.44 -8.63
CA ASN A 129 19.30 -4.36 -8.14
C ASN A 129 18.16 -3.60 -7.48
N LEU A 130 18.50 -2.58 -6.67
CA LEU A 130 17.52 -1.72 -6.04
C LEU A 130 16.74 -0.91 -7.09
N LEU A 131 17.40 -0.42 -8.13
CA LEU A 131 16.77 0.29 -9.24
C LEU A 131 15.80 -0.61 -10.00
N ARG A 132 16.15 -1.87 -10.22
CA ARG A 132 15.23 -2.86 -10.84
C ARG A 132 14.00 -3.09 -9.97
N ILE A 133 14.17 -3.18 -8.65
CA ILE A 133 13.06 -3.33 -7.70
C ILE A 133 12.20 -2.07 -7.70
N ALA A 134 12.80 -0.88 -7.66
CA ALA A 134 12.10 0.39 -7.69
C ALA A 134 11.28 0.56 -8.98
N ASN A 135 11.84 0.20 -10.15
CA ASN A 135 11.11 0.18 -11.41
C ASN A 135 9.95 -0.82 -11.41
N THR A 136 10.15 -2.00 -10.83
CA THR A 136 9.10 -3.02 -10.70
C THR A 136 7.99 -2.55 -9.77
N LEU A 137 8.34 -1.93 -8.65
CA LEU A 137 7.41 -1.29 -7.70
C LEU A 137 6.56 -0.26 -8.42
N VAL A 138 7.17 0.67 -9.16
CA VAL A 138 6.44 1.68 -9.92
C VAL A 138 5.50 1.02 -10.92
N ARG A 139 5.94 0.02 -11.68
CA ARG A 139 5.09 -0.68 -12.65
C ARG A 139 3.87 -1.35 -11.98
N LYS A 140 4.08 -2.02 -10.85
CA LYS A 140 3.01 -2.72 -10.11
C LYS A 140 2.05 -1.77 -9.37
N CYS A 141 2.56 -0.64 -8.90
CA CYS A 141 1.79 0.33 -8.12
C CYS A 141 1.16 1.41 -8.99
N ARG A 142 1.72 1.64 -10.19
CA ARG A 142 1.14 2.47 -11.21
C ARG A 142 -0.16 1.83 -11.67
N PRO A 143 -1.30 2.50 -11.48
CA PRO A 143 -2.56 1.87 -11.81
C PRO A 143 -2.73 1.78 -13.33
N GLU A 144 -3.12 0.61 -13.80
CA GLU A 144 -3.42 0.39 -15.21
C GLU A 144 -4.78 0.96 -15.58
N LYS A 145 -4.85 1.52 -16.80
CA LYS A 145 -6.09 2.03 -17.37
C LYS A 145 -7.01 0.82 -17.60
N ASN A 146 -8.08 0.73 -16.80
CA ASN A 146 -9.13 -0.31 -16.81
C ASN A 146 -8.92 -1.49 -15.84
N THR A 147 -7.85 -1.50 -15.03
CA THR A 147 -7.70 -2.54 -14.01
C THR A 147 -8.45 -2.14 -12.74
N ARG A 148 -9.38 -3.01 -12.32
CA ARG A 148 -10.20 -2.80 -11.11
C ARG A 148 -9.39 -3.26 -9.89
N VAL A 149 -9.03 -2.31 -9.05
CA VAL A 149 -8.30 -2.56 -7.80
C VAL A 149 -9.23 -2.43 -6.61
N THR A 150 -8.86 -3.01 -5.48
CA THR A 150 -9.56 -2.81 -4.20
C THR A 150 -9.23 -1.45 -3.61
N TRP A 151 -10.10 -0.92 -2.74
CA TRP A 151 -9.82 0.29 -1.97
C TRP A 151 -8.52 0.17 -1.19
N HIS A 152 -8.27 -1.00 -0.61
CA HIS A 152 -7.03 -1.30 0.09
C HIS A 152 -5.80 -1.06 -0.79
N ARG A 153 -5.78 -1.65 -1.99
CA ARG A 153 -4.67 -1.49 -2.94
C ARG A 153 -4.55 -0.04 -3.41
N PHE A 154 -5.66 0.62 -3.71
CA PHE A 154 -5.67 2.00 -4.18
C PHE A 154 -5.08 2.97 -3.13
N LEU A 155 -5.54 2.87 -1.88
CA LEU A 155 -5.06 3.74 -0.81
C LEU A 155 -3.59 3.46 -0.48
N TYR A 156 -3.17 2.19 -0.52
CA TYR A 156 -1.76 1.83 -0.36
C TYR A 156 -0.88 2.45 -1.45
N THR A 157 -1.30 2.38 -2.73
CA THR A 157 -0.49 2.94 -3.83
C THR A 157 -0.46 4.46 -3.80
N GLU A 158 -1.55 5.12 -3.40
CA GLU A 158 -1.58 6.57 -3.21
C GLU A 158 -0.64 7.02 -2.08
N ASP A 159 -0.69 6.34 -0.93
CA ASP A 159 0.18 6.64 0.20
C ASP A 159 1.66 6.37 -0.12
N LEU A 160 1.96 5.25 -0.80
CA LEU A 160 3.32 4.94 -1.26
C LEU A 160 3.86 6.01 -2.21
N LEU A 161 3.04 6.48 -3.15
CA LEU A 161 3.43 7.57 -4.05
C LEU A 161 3.77 8.84 -3.28
N ALA A 162 2.93 9.24 -2.32
CA ALA A 162 3.14 10.44 -1.52
C ALA A 162 4.45 10.36 -0.72
N ASN A 163 4.75 9.20 -0.13
CA ASN A 163 5.98 8.98 0.61
C ASN A 163 7.23 8.96 -0.30
N LEU A 164 7.14 8.37 -1.50
CA LEU A 164 8.22 8.41 -2.48
C LEU A 164 8.48 9.84 -2.97
N GLU A 165 7.45 10.62 -3.25
CA GLU A 165 7.59 12.04 -3.60
C GLU A 165 8.24 12.83 -2.45
N ALA A 166 7.85 12.57 -1.20
CA ALA A 166 8.45 13.22 -0.04
C ALA A 166 9.94 12.86 0.11
N LEU A 167 10.29 11.58 -0.09
CA LEU A 167 11.67 11.11 -0.06
C LEU A 167 12.52 11.80 -1.14
N LEU A 168 12.02 11.83 -2.37
CA LEU A 168 12.70 12.44 -3.52
C LEU A 168 12.86 13.96 -3.37
N ARG A 169 11.91 14.65 -2.74
CA ARG A 169 12.04 16.09 -2.43
C ARG A 169 13.11 16.37 -1.38
N ARG A 170 13.32 15.46 -0.42
CA ARG A 170 14.25 15.66 0.71
C ARG A 170 15.70 15.35 0.32
N ASN A 171 15.93 14.36 -0.53
CA ASN A 171 17.25 13.74 -0.69
C ASN A 171 17.93 14.03 -2.03
N TYR A 172 17.76 15.24 -2.58
CA TYR A 172 18.23 15.60 -3.93
C TYR A 172 19.77 15.53 -4.10
N ILE A 173 20.56 15.40 -3.01
CA ILE A 173 22.04 15.55 -3.02
C ILE A 173 22.75 14.42 -2.24
N GLU A 174 22.05 13.45 -1.64
CA GLU A 174 22.69 12.55 -0.67
C GLU A 174 23.28 11.27 -1.29
N ALA A 175 24.54 10.99 -0.96
CA ALA A 175 25.24 9.73 -1.26
C ALA A 175 24.61 8.47 -0.60
N ARG A 176 23.51 8.63 0.16
CA ARG A 176 22.81 7.56 0.89
C ARG A 176 21.34 7.43 0.49
N PHE A 177 20.99 7.86 -0.72
CA PHE A 177 19.61 7.75 -1.22
C PHE A 177 19.10 6.30 -1.17
N ASP A 178 19.94 5.33 -1.56
CA ASP A 178 19.59 3.90 -1.56
C ASP A 178 19.17 3.40 -0.18
N ASP A 179 19.93 3.74 0.87
CA ASP A 179 19.59 3.38 2.26
C ASP A 179 18.25 3.99 2.68
N ALA A 180 18.00 5.25 2.33
CA ALA A 180 16.76 5.94 2.66
C ALA A 180 15.55 5.36 1.92
N LEU A 181 15.74 4.93 0.66
CA LEU A 181 14.71 4.21 -0.10
C LEU A 181 14.42 2.86 0.51
N ILE A 182 15.45 2.10 0.91
CA ILE A 182 15.28 0.82 1.59
C ILE A 182 14.49 1.02 2.90
N ASP A 183 14.92 1.96 3.74
CA ASP A 183 14.26 2.26 5.02
C ASP A 183 12.79 2.65 4.80
N LEU A 184 12.51 3.46 3.76
CA LEU A 184 11.14 3.77 3.38
C LEU A 184 10.36 2.50 3.00
N LEU A 185 10.87 1.66 2.11
CA LEU A 185 10.15 0.47 1.65
C LEU A 185 9.87 -0.52 2.79
N VAL A 186 10.78 -0.65 3.75
CA VAL A 186 10.55 -1.45 4.97
C VAL A 186 9.46 -0.80 5.84
N ALA A 187 9.48 0.53 6.03
CA ALA A 187 8.43 1.25 6.75
C ALA A 187 7.05 1.21 6.05
N MET A 188 7.07 1.09 4.73
CA MET A 188 5.88 0.90 3.89
C MET A 188 5.38 -0.56 3.90
N ASP A 189 6.02 -1.48 4.63
CA ASP A 189 5.76 -2.92 4.62
C ASP A 189 5.72 -3.50 3.19
N TYR A 190 6.54 -2.97 2.28
CA TYR A 190 6.55 -3.38 0.87
C TYR A 190 7.05 -4.83 0.75
N ASN A 191 6.12 -5.78 0.73
CA ASN A 191 6.40 -7.20 0.90
C ASN A 191 6.40 -7.97 -0.43
N GLU A 192 6.92 -7.37 -1.50
CA GLU A 192 7.15 -8.09 -2.74
C GLU A 192 8.39 -8.99 -2.62
N LYS A 193 8.34 -10.15 -3.30
CA LYS A 193 9.36 -11.20 -3.18
C LYS A 193 10.75 -10.69 -3.53
N ASP A 194 10.87 -9.92 -4.61
CA ASP A 194 12.11 -9.34 -5.12
C ASP A 194 12.77 -8.43 -4.08
N PHE A 195 12.01 -7.52 -3.47
CA PHE A 195 12.50 -6.64 -2.41
C PHE A 195 12.87 -7.42 -1.15
N SER A 196 12.03 -8.35 -0.71
CA SER A 196 12.30 -9.14 0.50
C SER A 196 13.61 -9.92 0.38
N GLN A 197 13.88 -10.53 -0.78
CA GLN A 197 15.13 -11.24 -1.05
C GLN A 197 16.34 -10.31 -1.12
N TYR A 198 16.18 -9.16 -1.77
CA TYR A 198 17.22 -8.13 -1.82
C TYR A 198 17.59 -7.65 -0.42
N TYR A 199 16.61 -7.33 0.41
CA TYR A 199 16.85 -6.82 1.77
C TYR A 199 17.50 -7.87 2.67
N ILE A 200 17.13 -9.15 2.57
CA ILE A 200 17.81 -10.24 3.28
C ILE A 200 19.28 -10.32 2.86
N ARG A 201 19.58 -10.29 1.55
CA ARG A 201 20.96 -10.31 1.05
C ARG A 201 21.75 -9.08 1.49
N HIS A 202 21.11 -7.92 1.57
CA HIS A 202 21.72 -6.70 2.07
C HIS A 202 22.10 -6.84 3.56
N ILE A 203 21.24 -7.44 4.39
CA ILE A 203 21.56 -7.78 5.78
C ILE A 203 22.74 -8.78 5.84
N GLU A 204 22.71 -9.85 5.04
CA GLU A 204 23.78 -10.85 4.97
C GLU A 204 25.12 -10.24 4.61
N ALA A 205 25.16 -9.43 3.56
CA ALA A 205 26.37 -8.73 3.11
C ALA A 205 26.90 -7.80 4.22
N SER A 206 26.02 -7.06 4.90
CA SER A 206 26.40 -6.19 6.01
C SER A 206 27.01 -6.97 7.19
N ILE A 207 26.44 -8.14 7.52
CA ILE A 207 27.00 -9.03 8.55
C ILE A 207 28.35 -9.60 8.12
N ASN A 208 28.48 -10.04 6.86
CA ASN A 208 29.71 -10.66 6.34
C ASN A 208 30.87 -9.66 6.22
N ASN A 209 30.58 -8.41 5.86
CA ASN A 209 31.57 -7.33 5.77
C ASN A 209 32.02 -6.81 7.14
N THR A 210 31.28 -7.12 8.20
CA THR A 210 31.66 -6.77 9.56
C THR A 210 32.61 -7.85 10.10
N SER A 211 33.78 -7.47 10.61
CA SER A 211 34.79 -8.45 11.05
C SER A 211 34.56 -8.95 12.48
N ASN A 212 34.24 -8.06 13.42
CA ASN A 212 34.14 -8.37 14.85
C ASN A 212 32.72 -8.81 15.27
N TYR A 213 32.65 -9.76 16.21
CA TYR A 213 31.41 -10.21 16.85
C TYR A 213 30.59 -9.06 17.44
N TYR A 214 31.22 -8.15 18.19
CA TYR A 214 30.51 -7.06 18.86
C TYR A 214 29.85 -6.11 17.85
N ASP A 215 30.53 -5.83 16.74
CA ASP A 215 30.00 -4.98 15.69
C ASP A 215 28.86 -5.67 14.93
N LYS A 216 28.97 -6.99 14.67
CA LYS A 216 27.86 -7.79 14.10
C LYS A 216 26.62 -7.76 15.00
N LYS A 217 26.82 -7.91 16.30
CA LYS A 217 25.72 -7.84 17.28
C LYS A 217 25.08 -6.45 17.31
N LYS A 218 25.89 -5.39 17.29
CA LYS A 218 25.41 -4.00 17.22
C LYS A 218 24.62 -3.73 15.94
N LEU A 219 25.10 -4.24 14.80
CA LEU A 219 24.41 -4.15 13.51
C LEU A 219 23.07 -4.87 13.53
N LEU A 220 23.02 -6.11 14.02
CA LEU A 220 21.79 -6.90 14.12
C LEU A 220 20.76 -6.24 15.06
N ASN A 221 21.22 -5.74 16.21
CA ASN A 221 20.36 -4.97 17.13
C ASN A 221 19.80 -3.73 16.44
N ARG A 222 20.63 -2.98 15.70
CA ARG A 222 20.16 -1.81 14.94
C ARG A 222 19.05 -2.16 13.95
N TYR A 223 19.15 -3.28 13.24
CA TYR A 223 18.07 -3.74 12.36
C TYR A 223 16.82 -4.17 13.13
N ALA A 224 16.99 -4.84 14.27
CA ALA A 224 15.87 -5.24 15.12
C ALA A 224 15.13 -4.01 15.66
N ASP A 225 15.85 -3.06 16.26
CA ASP A 225 15.32 -1.80 16.78
C ASP A 225 14.60 -1.01 15.70
N LYS A 226 15.19 -0.93 14.49
CA LYS A 226 14.54 -0.32 13.33
C LYS A 226 13.17 -0.95 13.07
N LEU A 227 13.09 -2.29 12.98
CA LEU A 227 11.83 -2.99 12.71
C LEU A 227 10.80 -2.82 13.84
N GLU A 228 11.23 -2.76 15.10
CA GLU A 228 10.33 -2.57 16.23
C GLU A 228 9.70 -1.19 16.23
N ASN A 229 10.50 -0.17 15.95
CA ASN A 229 10.09 1.23 15.88
C ASN A 229 9.26 1.59 14.65
N LEU A 230 9.09 0.67 13.68
CA LEU A 230 8.20 0.91 12.55
C LEU A 230 6.76 1.05 13.02
N PRO A 231 6.06 2.12 12.62
CA PRO A 231 4.66 2.31 12.98
C PRO A 231 3.82 1.14 12.46
N ASN A 232 2.87 0.68 13.29
CA ASN A 232 1.87 -0.27 12.81
C ASN A 232 1.04 0.43 11.73
N ARG A 233 1.18 -0.01 10.48
CA ARG A 233 0.48 0.62 9.36
C ARG A 233 -1.03 0.41 9.49
N ILE A 234 -1.76 1.51 9.27
CA ILE A 234 -3.22 1.52 9.18
C ILE A 234 -3.67 0.77 7.92
N ILE A 235 -2.86 0.80 6.84
CA ILE A 235 -3.15 0.15 5.57
C ILE A 235 -2.05 -0.89 5.28
N PRO A 236 -2.34 -2.19 5.45
CA PRO A 236 -1.36 -3.25 5.19
C PRO A 236 -0.97 -3.33 3.71
N PHE A 237 0.17 -3.94 3.39
CA PHE A 237 0.52 -4.21 1.99
C PHE A 237 -0.41 -5.27 1.37
N VAL A 238 -0.79 -5.07 0.11
CA VAL A 238 -1.55 -6.06 -0.69
C VAL A 238 -0.84 -6.31 -2.01
N PRO A 239 -0.43 -7.56 -2.32
CA PRO A 239 0.16 -7.88 -3.62
C PRO A 239 -0.87 -7.73 -4.74
N VAL A 240 -0.40 -7.43 -5.96
CA VAL A 240 -1.27 -7.26 -7.15
C VAL A 240 -2.07 -8.52 -7.48
N HIS A 241 -1.51 -9.69 -7.19
CA HIS A 241 -2.17 -10.99 -7.34
C HIS A 241 -2.16 -11.69 -5.99
N ALA A 242 -3.23 -11.53 -5.20
CA ALA A 242 -3.46 -12.40 -4.06
C ALA A 242 -3.78 -13.80 -4.59
N ILE A 243 -2.78 -14.69 -4.59
CA ILE A 243 -3.00 -16.10 -4.93
C ILE A 243 -3.81 -16.70 -3.78
N ALA A 244 -5.02 -17.15 -4.06
CA ALA A 244 -5.98 -17.70 -3.08
C ALA A 244 -5.46 -18.94 -2.31
N GLN A 245 -4.27 -19.45 -2.65
CA GLN A 245 -3.71 -20.70 -2.12
C GLN A 245 -2.43 -20.55 -1.32
N HIS A 246 -1.92 -19.34 -1.07
CA HIS A 246 -0.74 -19.19 -0.21
C HIS A 246 -1.11 -18.84 1.22
N ARG A 247 -0.70 -19.76 2.12
CA ARG A 247 -0.51 -19.59 3.57
C ARG A 247 -0.34 -18.11 3.91
N GLU A 248 -1.18 -17.63 4.83
CA GLU A 248 -1.13 -16.31 5.49
C GLU A 248 0.07 -15.47 5.06
N TYR A 249 -0.18 -14.46 4.24
CA TYR A 249 0.86 -13.54 3.80
C TYR A 249 1.47 -12.88 5.04
N GLN A 250 2.55 -13.45 5.56
CA GLN A 250 3.19 -12.94 6.77
C GLN A 250 3.70 -11.53 6.46
N PRO A 251 3.33 -10.51 7.27
CA PRO A 251 3.84 -9.16 7.13
C PRO A 251 5.37 -9.15 7.04
N LEU A 252 5.95 -8.23 6.26
CA LEU A 252 7.40 -8.19 6.04
C LEU A 252 8.13 -8.10 7.38
N LYS A 253 7.61 -7.27 8.30
CA LYS A 253 8.12 -7.14 9.68
C LYS A 253 8.25 -8.48 10.40
N GLY A 254 7.25 -9.36 10.30
CA GLY A 254 7.27 -10.68 10.96
C GLY A 254 8.35 -11.59 10.38
N ARG A 255 8.43 -11.66 9.04
CA ARG A 255 9.45 -12.45 8.34
C ARG A 255 10.86 -11.94 8.63
N LEU A 256 11.07 -10.62 8.61
CA LEU A 256 12.37 -10.02 8.89
C LEU A 256 12.79 -10.22 10.34
N LYS A 257 11.86 -10.16 11.31
CA LYS A 257 12.15 -10.52 12.72
C LYS A 257 12.67 -11.95 12.83
N GLN A 258 12.03 -12.92 12.16
CA GLN A 258 12.51 -14.30 12.17
C GLN A 258 13.94 -14.42 11.60
N VAL A 259 14.18 -13.78 10.45
CA VAL A 259 15.49 -13.76 9.79
C VAL A 259 16.58 -13.18 10.71
N LEU A 260 16.30 -12.04 11.36
CA LEU A 260 17.24 -11.42 12.31
C LEU A 260 17.52 -12.31 13.52
N THR A 261 16.50 -12.98 14.07
CA THR A 261 16.67 -13.95 15.16
C THR A 261 17.56 -15.12 14.75
N THR A 262 17.39 -15.62 13.51
CA THR A 262 18.25 -16.68 12.96
C THR A 262 19.70 -16.23 12.85
N TYR A 263 19.98 -15.05 12.28
CA TYR A 263 21.36 -14.54 12.20
C TYR A 263 21.95 -14.26 13.58
N THR A 264 21.17 -13.69 14.50
CA THR A 264 21.62 -13.44 15.88
C THR A 264 22.03 -14.73 16.57
N SER A 265 21.21 -15.78 16.44
CA SER A 265 21.51 -17.10 16.98
C SER A 265 22.78 -17.70 16.36
N ALA A 266 22.93 -17.60 15.03
CA ALA A 266 24.10 -18.11 14.32
C ALA A 266 25.40 -17.40 14.71
N VAL A 267 25.37 -16.06 14.86
CA VAL A 267 26.52 -15.26 15.29
C VAL A 267 26.92 -15.61 16.73
N ASN A 268 25.95 -15.74 17.64
CA ASN A 268 26.20 -16.17 19.02
C ASN A 268 26.78 -17.59 19.09
N HIS A 269 26.25 -18.51 18.28
CA HIS A 269 26.75 -19.89 18.25
C HIS A 269 28.21 -19.97 17.76
N ARG A 270 28.57 -19.22 16.71
CA ARG A 270 29.96 -19.15 16.22
C ARG A 270 30.92 -18.62 17.28
N GLN A 271 30.50 -17.58 18.02
CA GLN A 271 31.29 -17.03 19.12
C GLN A 271 31.53 -18.07 20.23
N LEU A 272 30.50 -18.81 20.62
CA LEU A 272 30.62 -19.88 21.61
C LEU A 272 31.56 -21.01 21.17
N LEU A 273 31.55 -21.37 19.88
CA LEU A 273 32.48 -22.36 19.34
C LEU A 273 33.93 -21.86 19.39
N MET A 274 34.19 -20.62 18.96
CA MET A 274 35.52 -20.01 19.05
C MET A 274 36.03 -19.94 20.50
N GLU A 275 35.17 -19.58 21.46
CA GLU A 275 35.53 -19.55 22.88
C GLU A 275 35.88 -20.94 23.42
N LYS A 276 35.14 -21.99 23.01
CA LYS A 276 35.45 -23.37 23.36
C LYS A 276 36.79 -23.83 22.78
N GLU A 277 37.04 -23.55 21.50
CA GLU A 277 38.31 -23.88 20.84
C GLU A 277 39.50 -23.16 21.49
N MET A 278 39.36 -21.86 21.79
CA MET A 278 40.39 -21.11 22.51
C MET A 278 40.69 -21.71 23.89
N ARG A 279 39.66 -22.07 24.66
CA ARG A 279 39.85 -22.71 25.98
C ARG A 279 40.58 -24.05 25.86
N GLN A 280 40.24 -24.85 24.84
CA GLN A 280 40.93 -26.12 24.58
C GLN A 280 42.40 -25.92 24.17
N LEU A 281 42.71 -24.90 23.38
CA LEU A 281 44.07 -24.56 22.98
C LEU A 281 44.92 -24.08 24.17
N ILE A 282 44.34 -23.28 25.07
CA ILE A 282 44.98 -22.85 26.31
C ILE A 282 45.25 -24.06 27.21
N TRP A 283 44.27 -24.96 27.36
CA TRP A 283 44.42 -26.16 28.20
C TRP A 283 45.43 -27.17 27.63
N LYS A 284 45.62 -27.24 26.32
CA LYS A 284 46.65 -28.10 25.68
C LYS A 284 48.07 -27.52 25.73
N LYS A 285 48.23 -26.23 26.03
CA LYS A 285 49.54 -25.56 26.11
C LYS A 285 50.08 -25.44 27.54
N ASN A 286 49.23 -25.68 28.54
CA ASN A 286 49.58 -25.78 29.95
C ASN A 286 49.64 -27.25 30.37
#